data_AF-A0A316A2C7-F1
#
_entry.id   AF-A0A316A2C7-F1
#
_cell.length_a   1.000
_cell.length_b   1.000
_cell.length_c   1.000
_cell.angle_alpha   90.00
_cell.angle_beta   90.00
_cell.angle_gamma   90.00
#
_symmetry.space_group_name_H-M   'P 1'
#
loop_
_entity.id
_entity.type
_entity.pdbx_description
1 polymer ?
#
loop_
_entity_poly.entity_id
_entity_poly.type
_entity_poly.pdbx_seq_one_letter_code
_entity_poly.pdbx_strand_id
1 'polypeptide(L)'
;MPPAAPRRATRRRGRHRSWECWRRRCVVVLPRRGLAAVRGGNYSAGTPREGWDHSTAYLRRILADVWGAELTVVERDFTLVGVNPALDAFTEQAKVLHAEALSAAREAGRALGAVPVG
;
A
#
# COMPACT_ATOMS: atom_id res chain seq x y z
N MET A 1 52.10 -27.02 -15.27
CA MET A 1 50.66 -26.77 -15.01
C MET A 1 50.57 -25.68 -13.94
N PRO A 2 50.13 -24.45 -14.25
CA PRO A 2 50.02 -23.41 -13.22
C PRO A 2 48.72 -23.59 -12.40
N PRO A 3 48.70 -23.25 -11.10
CA PRO A 3 47.47 -23.29 -10.31
C PRO A 3 46.53 -22.14 -10.69
N ALA A 4 45.23 -22.43 -10.75
CA ALA A 4 44.19 -21.48 -11.13
C ALA A 4 44.01 -20.36 -10.08
N ALA A 5 44.00 -19.11 -10.53
CA ALA A 5 43.69 -17.95 -9.69
C ALA A 5 42.20 -17.93 -9.27
N PRO A 6 41.86 -17.49 -8.05
CA PRO A 6 40.47 -17.42 -7.61
C PRO A 6 39.72 -16.33 -8.37
N ARG A 7 38.59 -16.71 -8.99
CA ARG A 7 37.69 -15.78 -9.68
C ARG A 7 37.11 -14.78 -8.66
N ARG A 8 37.48 -13.50 -8.78
CA ARG A 8 36.82 -12.39 -8.07
C ARG A 8 35.34 -12.38 -8.42
N ALA A 9 34.49 -12.71 -7.46
CA ALA A 9 33.06 -12.48 -7.56
C ALA A 9 32.81 -10.97 -7.73
N THR A 10 32.38 -10.55 -8.91
CA THR A 10 31.89 -9.21 -9.16
C THR A 10 30.61 -9.02 -8.35
N ARG A 11 30.75 -8.32 -7.23
CA ARG A 11 29.66 -7.96 -6.33
C ARG A 11 28.69 -7.04 -7.09
N ARG A 12 27.65 -7.60 -7.71
CA ARG A 12 26.47 -6.85 -8.20
C ARG A 12 25.72 -6.26 -7.01
N ARG A 13 26.24 -5.14 -6.45
CA ARG A 13 25.46 -4.23 -5.62
C ARG A 13 24.56 -3.43 -6.57
N GLY A 14 23.24 -3.61 -6.55
CA GLY A 14 22.39 -2.70 -7.32
C GLY A 14 20.91 -3.04 -7.54
N ARG A 15 20.38 -4.21 -7.17
CA ARG A 15 18.95 -4.54 -7.45
C ARG A 15 18.09 -4.91 -6.25
N HIS A 16 18.66 -5.02 -5.04
CA HIS A 16 17.90 -5.49 -3.88
C HIS A 16 17.25 -4.40 -3.01
N ARG A 17 17.64 -3.12 -3.13
CA ARG A 17 17.05 -2.05 -2.29
C ARG A 17 15.66 -1.59 -2.75
N SER A 18 15.28 -1.77 -4.03
CA SER A 18 13.96 -1.33 -4.50
C SER A 18 12.84 -2.28 -4.06
N TRP A 19 13.14 -3.57 -3.92
CA TRP A 19 12.17 -4.60 -3.51
C TRP A 19 11.80 -4.51 -2.01
N GLU A 20 12.76 -4.17 -1.13
CA GLU A 20 12.48 -3.91 0.28
C GLU A 20 11.66 -2.63 0.50
N CYS A 21 11.81 -1.64 -0.39
CA CYS A 21 11.02 -0.42 -0.39
C CYS A 21 9.55 -0.69 -0.78
N TRP A 22 9.32 -1.66 -1.67
CA TRP A 22 7.98 -2.12 -2.07
C TRP A 22 7.26 -2.94 -0.98
N ARG A 23 7.98 -3.75 -0.20
CA ARG A 23 7.37 -4.62 0.84
C ARG A 23 6.71 -3.88 2.02
N ARG A 24 6.94 -2.57 2.19
CA ARG A 24 6.37 -1.78 3.31
C ARG A 24 5.15 -0.93 2.94
N ARG A 25 4.64 -1.00 1.70
CA ARG A 25 3.71 0.00 1.15
C ARG A 25 2.34 -0.50 0.70
N CYS A 26 2.05 -1.79 0.80
CA CYS A 26 0.75 -2.33 0.42
C CYS A 26 0.02 -2.82 1.66
N VAL A 27 -1.03 -2.10 2.07
CA VAL A 27 -2.02 -2.64 2.98
C VAL A 27 -3.00 -3.44 2.13
N VAL A 28 -3.05 -4.75 2.35
CA VAL A 28 -3.93 -5.70 1.66
C VAL A 28 -4.65 -6.48 2.75
N VAL A 29 -5.97 -6.54 2.70
CA VAL A 29 -6.77 -7.41 3.58
C VAL A 29 -7.59 -8.38 2.72
N LEU A 30 -7.48 -9.66 3.07
CA LEU A 30 -7.93 -10.89 2.39
C LEU A 30 -9.35 -11.31 2.86
N PRO A 31 -9.73 -12.59 2.72
CA PRO A 31 -10.36 -13.24 1.59
C PRO A 31 -11.90 -13.19 1.63
N ARG A 32 -12.50 -12.40 2.52
CA ARG A 32 -13.94 -12.09 2.50
C ARG A 32 -14.15 -10.58 2.63
N ARG A 33 -14.42 -9.96 1.46
CA ARG A 33 -15.05 -8.65 1.21
C ARG A 33 -14.44 -7.44 1.93
N GLY A 34 -13.18 -7.13 1.62
CA GLY A 34 -12.56 -5.83 1.93
C GLY A 34 -12.13 -5.09 0.67
N LEU A 35 -12.13 -3.75 0.71
CA LEU A 35 -11.53 -2.92 -0.35
C LEU A 35 -10.31 -2.20 0.23
N ALA A 36 -9.13 -2.49 -0.32
CA ALA A 36 -7.91 -1.76 -0.02
C ALA A 36 -7.54 -0.86 -1.20
N ALA A 37 -7.41 0.44 -0.94
CA ALA A 37 -6.97 1.41 -1.93
C ALA A 37 -5.59 1.96 -1.54
N VAL A 38 -4.62 1.79 -2.44
CA VAL A 38 -3.24 2.26 -2.22
C VAL A 38 -2.90 3.26 -3.30
N ARG A 39 -2.50 4.48 -2.89
CA ARG A 39 -2.27 5.61 -3.79
C ARG A 39 -0.85 6.14 -3.61
N GLY A 40 -0.21 6.47 -4.75
CA GLY A 40 1.13 7.05 -4.76
C GLY A 40 1.16 8.48 -4.20
N GLY A 41 0.13 9.25 -4.55
CA GLY A 41 -0.18 10.56 -3.98
C GLY A 41 -1.39 10.51 -3.03
N ASN A 42 -2.08 11.63 -2.92
CA ASN A 42 -3.30 11.79 -2.12
C ASN A 42 -4.27 12.66 -2.94
N TYR A 43 -5.57 12.45 -2.75
CA TYR A 43 -6.65 13.16 -3.44
C TYR A 43 -7.55 13.96 -2.50
N SER A 44 -7.17 14.06 -1.22
CA SER A 44 -7.86 14.83 -0.19
C SER A 44 -7.56 16.32 -0.30
N ALA A 45 -8.31 17.11 0.46
CA ALA A 45 -8.15 18.57 0.51
C ALA A 45 -6.70 19.01 0.74
N GLY A 46 -6.25 20.01 -0.02
CA GLY A 46 -4.90 20.60 0.12
C GLY A 46 -3.77 19.77 -0.50
N THR A 47 -4.08 18.79 -1.35
CA THR A 47 -3.08 17.95 -2.03
C THR A 47 -3.03 18.23 -3.54
N PRO A 48 -1.89 18.00 -4.23
CA PRO A 48 -1.74 18.41 -5.64
C PRO A 48 -2.75 17.81 -6.63
N ARG A 49 -3.45 16.74 -6.23
CA ARG A 49 -4.44 16.01 -7.05
C ARG A 49 -5.79 15.91 -6.33
N GLU A 50 -6.11 16.89 -5.50
CA GLU A 50 -7.41 16.98 -4.82
C GLU A 50 -8.58 16.75 -5.81
N GLY A 51 -9.49 15.84 -5.47
CA GLY A 51 -10.68 15.55 -6.28
C GLY A 51 -10.46 14.59 -7.47
N TRP A 52 -9.25 14.08 -7.67
CA TRP A 52 -8.93 13.15 -8.78
C TRP A 52 -9.25 11.68 -8.46
N ASP A 53 -9.93 11.40 -7.34
CA ASP A 53 -10.36 10.04 -7.02
C ASP A 53 -11.61 9.65 -7.82
N HIS A 54 -11.38 8.99 -8.94
CA HIS A 54 -12.45 8.43 -9.76
C HIS A 54 -12.69 6.94 -9.49
N SER A 55 -11.79 6.26 -8.78
CA SER A 55 -11.84 4.80 -8.62
C SER A 55 -12.66 4.39 -7.41
N THR A 56 -12.54 5.09 -6.27
CA THR A 56 -13.13 4.63 -5.00
C THR A 56 -14.66 4.58 -5.06
N ALA A 57 -15.31 5.63 -5.58
CA ALA A 57 -16.78 5.66 -5.70
C ALA A 57 -17.30 4.57 -6.65
N TYR A 58 -16.61 4.36 -7.78
CA TYR A 58 -16.94 3.31 -8.73
C TYR A 58 -16.80 1.92 -8.12
N LEU A 59 -15.68 1.64 -7.43
CA LEU A 59 -15.44 0.35 -6.78
C LEU A 59 -16.45 0.08 -5.67
N ARG A 60 -16.82 1.09 -4.87
CA ARG A 60 -17.89 0.95 -3.88
C ARG A 60 -19.23 0.59 -4.53
N ARG A 61 -19.60 1.29 -5.60
CA ARG A 61 -20.84 1.01 -6.35
C ARG A 61 -20.91 -0.43 -6.84
N ILE A 62 -19.85 -0.91 -7.50
CA ILE A 62 -19.85 -2.27 -8.05
C ILE A 62 -19.81 -3.31 -6.93
N LEU A 63 -18.91 -3.16 -5.97
CA LEU A 63 -18.71 -4.18 -4.94
C LEU A 63 -19.89 -4.22 -3.95
N ALA A 64 -20.35 -3.07 -3.46
CA ALA A 64 -21.43 -3.03 -2.48
C ALA A 64 -22.79 -3.19 -3.13
N ASP A 65 -23.15 -2.34 -4.09
CA ASP A 65 -24.53 -2.26 -4.57
C ASP A 65 -24.84 -3.35 -5.59
N VAL A 66 -23.88 -3.69 -6.48
CA VAL A 66 -24.11 -4.71 -7.53
C VAL A 66 -23.82 -6.11 -7.01
N TRP A 67 -22.73 -6.31 -6.26
CA TRP A 67 -22.34 -7.63 -5.76
C TRP A 67 -22.82 -7.93 -4.33
N GLY A 68 -23.47 -6.97 -3.68
CA GLY A 68 -24.00 -7.13 -2.33
C GLY A 68 -22.89 -7.34 -1.29
N ALA A 69 -21.70 -6.76 -1.50
CA ALA A 69 -20.61 -6.88 -0.55
C ALA A 69 -20.74 -5.87 0.59
N GLU A 70 -20.58 -6.36 1.81
CA GLU A 70 -20.33 -5.49 2.96
C GLU A 70 -18.84 -5.09 2.91
N LEU A 71 -18.56 -3.80 2.70
CA LEU A 71 -17.20 -3.32 2.50
C LEU A 71 -16.67 -2.58 3.72
N THR A 72 -15.56 -3.10 4.25
CA THR A 72 -14.62 -2.26 5.01
C THR A 72 -13.58 -1.70 4.04
N VAL A 73 -13.47 -0.36 3.99
CA VAL A 73 -12.51 0.33 3.12
C VAL A 73 -11.32 0.81 3.92
N VAL A 74 -10.12 0.45 3.48
CA VAL A 74 -8.85 0.91 4.06
C VAL A 74 -8.04 1.62 2.97
N GLU A 75 -7.70 2.88 3.23
CA GLU A 75 -6.97 3.73 2.29
C GLU A 75 -5.54 3.98 2.75
N ARG A 76 -4.59 3.95 1.82
CA ARG A 76 -3.18 4.25 2.09
C ARG A 76 -2.63 5.18 1.03
N ASP A 77 -2.40 6.43 1.43
CA ASP A 77 -1.99 7.51 0.53
C ASP A 77 -0.53 7.89 0.69
N PHE A 78 0.00 8.67 -0.25
CA PHE A 78 1.38 9.14 -0.22
C PHE A 78 2.41 8.01 -0.14
N THR A 79 2.12 6.87 -0.77
CA THR A 79 3.08 5.76 -0.81
C THR A 79 4.32 6.06 -1.64
N LEU A 80 4.37 7.15 -2.41
CA LEU A 80 5.58 7.58 -3.13
C LEU A 80 6.46 8.57 -2.36
N VAL A 81 6.06 9.01 -1.16
CA VAL A 81 6.92 9.84 -0.30
C VAL A 81 8.22 9.12 0.04
N GLY A 82 9.34 9.85 0.02
CA GLY A 82 10.69 9.29 0.16
C GLY A 82 11.20 8.52 -1.06
N VAL A 83 10.44 8.50 -2.16
CA VAL A 83 10.88 8.02 -3.48
C VAL A 83 10.79 9.14 -4.52
N ASN A 84 9.70 9.92 -4.49
CA ASN A 84 9.56 11.13 -5.29
C ASN A 84 9.86 12.37 -4.42
N PRO A 85 11.00 13.07 -4.63
CA PRO A 85 11.37 14.24 -3.84
C PRO A 85 10.33 15.37 -3.85
N ALA A 86 9.52 15.46 -4.91
CA ALA A 86 8.44 16.44 -5.01
C ALA A 86 7.35 16.25 -3.94
N LEU A 87 7.35 15.12 -3.22
CA LEU A 87 6.40 14.82 -2.16
C LEU A 87 7.02 14.88 -0.75
N ASP A 88 8.29 15.25 -0.60
CA ASP A 88 8.99 15.19 0.69
C ASP A 88 8.37 16.11 1.75
N ALA A 89 7.74 17.21 1.34
CA ALA A 89 6.97 18.09 2.22
C ALA A 89 5.83 17.37 2.97
N PHE A 90 5.34 16.24 2.43
CA PHE A 90 4.27 15.45 3.03
C PHE A 90 4.77 14.30 3.92
N THR A 91 6.06 14.28 4.29
CA THR A 91 6.67 13.17 5.05
C THR A 91 5.95 12.86 6.35
N GLU A 92 5.68 13.85 7.18
CA GLU A 92 4.99 13.61 8.46
C GLU A 92 3.55 13.15 8.24
N GLN A 93 2.83 13.77 7.30
CA GLN A 93 1.48 13.35 6.95
C GLN A 93 1.44 11.90 6.42
N ALA A 94 2.41 11.52 5.59
CA ALA A 94 2.52 10.17 5.07
C ALA A 94 2.79 9.11 6.16
N LYS A 95 3.47 9.48 7.26
CA LYS A 95 3.67 8.60 8.43
C LYS A 95 2.36 8.42 9.20
N VAL A 96 1.62 9.50 9.43
CA VAL A 96 0.31 9.44 10.10
C VAL A 96 -0.66 8.56 9.32
N LEU A 97 -0.83 8.85 8.02
CA LEU A 97 -1.68 8.08 7.13
C LEU A 97 -1.24 6.60 7.02
N HIS A 98 0.04 6.30 7.23
CA HIS A 98 0.51 4.91 7.29
C HIS A 98 0.04 4.21 8.56
N ALA A 99 0.21 4.87 9.70
CA ALA A 99 -0.17 4.32 11.00
C ALA A 99 -1.68 4.09 11.08
N GLU A 100 -2.48 5.05 10.61
CA GLU A 100 -3.94 4.95 10.54
C GLU A 100 -4.40 3.79 9.66
N ALA A 101 -3.89 3.72 8.43
CA ALA A 101 -4.22 2.62 7.51
C ALA A 101 -3.86 1.25 8.09
N LEU A 102 -2.74 1.16 8.81
CA LEU A 102 -2.30 -0.07 9.45
C LEU A 102 -3.19 -0.44 10.66
N SER A 103 -3.64 0.54 11.46
CA SER A 103 -4.60 0.29 12.54
C SER A 103 -5.92 -0.19 11.99
N ALA A 104 -6.48 0.51 11.00
CA ALA A 104 -7.74 0.16 10.36
C ALA A 104 -7.69 -1.26 9.75
N ALA A 105 -6.61 -1.62 9.08
CA ALA A 105 -6.43 -2.97 8.55
C ALA A 105 -6.36 -4.06 9.63
N ARG A 106 -5.71 -3.78 10.77
CA ARG A 106 -5.66 -4.70 11.91
C ARG A 106 -7.02 -4.88 12.54
N GLU A 107 -7.77 -3.79 12.69
CA GLU A 107 -9.14 -3.82 13.22
C GLU A 107 -10.06 -4.61 12.30
N ALA A 108 -10.04 -4.32 10.99
CA ALA A 108 -10.79 -5.07 9.98
C ALA A 108 -10.41 -6.56 9.99
N GLY A 109 -9.12 -6.88 10.06
CA GLY A 109 -8.64 -8.26 10.14
C GLY A 109 -9.11 -8.99 11.40
N ARG A 110 -9.13 -8.32 12.56
CA ARG A 110 -9.67 -8.89 13.81
C ARG A 110 -11.16 -9.13 13.72
N ALA A 111 -11.92 -8.17 13.20
CA ALA A 111 -13.36 -8.31 13.01
C ALA A 111 -13.68 -9.50 12.09
N LEU A 112 -12.97 -9.63 10.97
CA LEU A 112 -13.11 -10.76 10.05
C LEU A 112 -12.77 -12.10 10.69
N GLY A 113 -11.68 -12.17 11.47
CA GLY A 113 -11.26 -13.40 12.15
C GLY A 113 -12.18 -13.83 13.28
N ALA A 114 -13.00 -12.92 13.83
CA ALA A 114 -13.99 -13.23 14.85
C ALA A 114 -15.30 -13.80 14.28
N VAL A 115 -15.54 -13.67 12.97
CA VAL A 115 -16.72 -14.24 12.31
C VAL A 115 -16.51 -15.75 12.12
N PRO A 116 -17.39 -16.62 12.64
CA PRO A 116 -17.29 -18.06 12.41
C PRO A 116 -17.30 -18.38 10.91
N VAL A 117 -16.38 -19.22 10.48
CA VAL A 117 -16.38 -19.75 9.12
C VAL A 117 -17.41 -20.88 9.07
N GLY A 118 -18.63 -20.53 8.63
CA GLY A 118 -19.64 -21.49 8.20
C GLY A 118 -19.30 -22.10 6.85
#